data_AF-A0A6I0EAJ7-F1
#
_entry.id   AF-A0A6I0EAJ7-F1
#
_cell.length_a   1.000
_cell.length_b   1.000
_cell.length_c   1.000
_cell.angle_alpha   90.00
_cell.angle_beta   90.00
_cell.angle_gamma   90.00
#
_symmetry.space_group_name_H-M   'P 1'
#
loop_
_entity.id
_entity.type
_entity.pdbx_description
1 polymer ?
#
loop_
_entity_poly.entity_id
_entity_poly.type
_entity_poly.pdbx_seq_one_letter_code
_entity_poly.pdbx_strand_id
1 'polypeptide(L)'
;MRRCASTGAPTSPPSACCPPRVLGASAPCKASNLDQEDAVGTDSRAKDLDTRLRADLVDSFDEELEMEIDDERLDKLLDGMSELPEPEGMERKLYFKELFRLQGELVKLQDWVVAEKLKVVVIFEGRDAAGKGGVIKRITQRLNPRVCRVAALPAPSERERTQWYFQRYVSHLPAGGEIVLFDRSWYNRAGVERVMGFCTEDECDEFLRTVPEFERMLVRSGIILIKYWFSITDEEQHFRFSMRIHDPLKQWKLSPMDLQSRVRWEAYTQAKEAMLQRTNIPEAPWWVVEAVDKKRARLNCIHHLLGQIPYGEVKRPPIVLPQRTHHPDYQRNPVPREMYVPAVY
;
A
#
# COMPACT_ATOMS: atom_id res chain seq x y z
N MET A 1 19.97 41.34 38.79
CA MET A 1 21.09 41.42 39.75
C MET A 1 21.72 40.03 39.86
N ARG A 2 22.92 39.83 39.26
CA ARG A 2 24.22 39.50 39.91
C ARG A 2 24.25 38.07 40.52
N ARG A 3 25.19 37.14 40.21
CA ARG A 3 26.58 37.20 39.69
C ARG A 3 27.02 35.85 39.09
N CYS A 4 27.95 35.91 38.13
CA CYS A 4 28.88 34.87 37.67
C CYS A 4 30.06 34.64 38.65
N ALA A 5 30.75 33.48 38.52
CA ALA A 5 32.22 33.28 38.59
C ALA A 5 32.52 31.76 38.45
N SER A 6 33.13 31.27 37.34
CA SER A 6 34.58 31.03 37.10
C SER A 6 35.10 29.75 37.81
N THR A 7 35.97 28.85 37.32
CA THR A 7 36.92 28.73 36.19
C THR A 7 37.66 27.40 36.37
N GLY A 8 38.24 26.80 35.32
CA GLY A 8 39.47 25.99 35.48
C GLY A 8 39.57 24.67 34.70
N ALA A 9 40.25 24.70 33.55
CA ALA A 9 41.04 23.62 32.96
C ALA A 9 42.50 24.14 32.84
N PRO A 10 43.51 23.46 32.25
CA PRO A 10 43.65 22.08 31.76
C PRO A 10 44.98 21.41 32.25
N THR A 11 45.34 20.19 31.80
CA THR A 11 46.74 19.79 31.45
C THR A 11 46.81 18.36 30.88
N SER A 12 47.63 18.20 29.83
CA SER A 12 48.21 16.97 29.26
C SER A 12 49.66 17.31 28.88
N PRO A 13 50.51 16.38 28.39
CA PRO A 13 50.92 15.04 28.85
C PRO A 13 52.45 15.00 29.13
N PRO A 14 53.11 13.83 29.24
CA PRO A 14 54.41 13.72 28.59
C PRO A 14 54.71 12.39 27.88
N SER A 15 55.64 12.51 26.95
CA SER A 15 56.32 11.51 26.11
C SER A 15 57.43 10.73 26.83
N ALA A 16 57.73 9.52 26.32
CA ALA A 16 59.07 9.05 25.87
C ALA A 16 59.44 7.61 26.28
N CYS A 17 60.28 7.01 25.41
CA CYS A 17 61.25 5.91 25.61
C CYS A 17 60.87 4.45 25.23
N CYS A 18 61.42 4.02 24.08
CA CYS A 18 61.97 2.68 23.79
C CYS A 18 63.20 2.38 24.70
N PRO A 19 63.73 1.13 24.88
CA PRO A 19 64.09 0.11 23.85
C PRO A 19 64.01 -1.38 24.38
N PRO A 20 64.80 -2.41 23.95
CA PRO A 20 65.18 -2.93 22.62
C PRO A 20 64.85 -4.44 22.36
N ARG A 21 64.85 -4.80 21.07
CA ARG A 21 65.32 -6.04 20.37
C ARG A 21 65.49 -7.38 21.12
N VAL A 22 64.85 -8.44 20.60
CA VAL A 22 65.41 -9.81 20.51
C VAL A 22 65.09 -10.42 19.14
N LEU A 23 66.13 -11.00 18.51
CA LEU A 23 66.14 -11.74 17.25
C LEU A 23 65.57 -13.16 17.43
N GLY A 24 64.78 -13.64 16.46
CA GLY A 24 64.43 -15.05 16.31
C GLY A 24 64.12 -15.36 14.85
N ALA A 25 64.96 -16.16 14.21
CA ALA A 25 64.88 -16.55 12.81
C ALA A 25 63.85 -17.66 12.57
N SER A 26 63.23 -17.68 11.37
CA SER A 26 63.28 -18.79 10.39
C SER A 26 61.98 -19.05 9.61
N ALA A 27 62.20 -19.30 8.31
CA ALA A 27 61.39 -20.02 7.31
C ALA A 27 60.22 -19.30 6.57
N PRO A 28 60.11 -19.49 5.23
CA PRO A 28 59.15 -18.78 4.39
C PRO A 28 57.81 -19.53 4.34
N CYS A 29 56.73 -18.87 4.73
CA CYS A 29 55.37 -19.36 4.44
C CYS A 29 54.96 -18.94 3.03
N LYS A 30 54.58 -19.95 2.25
CA LYS A 30 54.01 -19.84 0.91
C LYS A 30 52.79 -18.93 0.95
N ALA A 31 52.74 -17.92 0.07
CA ALA A 31 51.52 -17.19 -0.21
C ALA A 31 50.52 -18.16 -0.86
N SER A 32 49.53 -18.61 -0.08
CA SER A 32 48.35 -19.28 -0.59
C SER A 32 47.33 -18.22 -1.03
N ASN A 33 46.91 -18.30 -2.28
CA ASN A 33 45.77 -17.57 -2.84
C ASN A 33 44.57 -17.64 -1.89
N LEU A 34 44.25 -16.54 -1.21
CA LEU A 34 43.03 -16.37 -0.41
C LEU A 34 42.27 -15.07 -0.75
N ASP A 35 42.61 -14.43 -1.88
CA ASP A 35 41.97 -13.15 -2.29
C ASP A 35 41.09 -13.29 -3.55
N GLN A 36 40.57 -14.49 -3.86
CA GLN A 36 39.74 -14.71 -5.07
C GLN A 36 38.30 -15.17 -4.84
N GLU A 37 37.88 -15.48 -3.61
CA GLU A 37 36.51 -15.96 -3.36
C GLU A 37 35.51 -14.87 -2.91
N ASP A 38 35.97 -13.72 -2.42
CA ASP A 38 35.08 -12.65 -1.92
C ASP A 38 34.64 -11.63 -3.00
N ALA A 39 35.29 -11.61 -4.16
CA ALA A 39 34.98 -10.68 -5.25
C ALA A 39 33.81 -11.14 -6.14
N VAL A 40 33.49 -12.44 -6.17
CA VAL A 40 32.44 -13.00 -7.04
C VAL A 40 31.05 -12.85 -6.41
N GLY A 41 30.95 -12.87 -5.08
CA GLY A 41 29.68 -12.72 -4.34
C GLY A 41 29.18 -11.27 -4.19
N THR A 42 30.06 -10.29 -4.34
CA THR A 42 29.72 -8.85 -4.26
C THR A 42 29.21 -8.31 -5.60
N ASP A 43 29.80 -8.75 -6.72
CA ASP A 43 29.37 -8.38 -8.08
C ASP A 43 27.99 -8.97 -8.44
N SER A 44 27.69 -10.21 -8.02
CA SER A 44 26.36 -10.82 -8.26
C SER A 44 25.25 -10.14 -7.47
N ARG A 45 25.48 -9.80 -6.20
CA ARG A 45 24.53 -9.06 -5.35
C ARG A 45 24.31 -7.62 -5.84
N ALA A 46 25.36 -6.97 -6.33
CA ALA A 46 25.24 -5.62 -6.90
C ALA A 46 24.42 -5.62 -8.20
N LYS A 47 24.63 -6.61 -9.07
CA LYS A 47 23.86 -6.82 -10.30
C LYS A 47 22.39 -7.18 -10.03
N ASP A 48 22.14 -8.01 -9.02
CA ASP A 48 20.78 -8.35 -8.57
C ASP A 48 20.04 -7.11 -8.03
N LEU A 49 20.72 -6.29 -7.21
CA LEU A 49 20.15 -5.04 -6.71
C LEU A 49 19.86 -4.03 -7.82
N ASP A 50 20.77 -3.83 -8.77
CA ASP A 50 20.58 -2.96 -9.94
C ASP A 50 19.40 -3.41 -10.82
N THR A 51 19.24 -4.73 -11.00
CA THR A 51 18.12 -5.32 -11.74
C THR A 51 16.79 -5.05 -11.03
N ARG A 52 16.72 -5.24 -9.71
CA ARG A 52 15.53 -4.93 -8.91
C ARG A 52 15.19 -3.45 -8.88
N LEU A 53 16.22 -2.58 -8.82
CA LEU A 53 16.06 -1.13 -8.90
C LEU A 53 15.41 -0.71 -10.22
N ARG A 54 15.89 -1.24 -11.35
CA ARG A 54 15.26 -1.02 -12.66
C ARG A 54 13.82 -1.52 -12.69
N ALA A 55 13.55 -2.70 -12.14
CA ALA A 55 12.20 -3.25 -12.07
C ALA A 55 11.22 -2.36 -11.26
N ASP A 56 11.64 -1.81 -10.11
CA ASP A 56 10.79 -0.91 -9.32
C ASP A 56 10.55 0.45 -9.99
N LEU A 57 11.54 0.99 -10.71
CA LEU A 57 11.37 2.18 -11.54
C LEU A 57 10.35 1.93 -12.64
N VAL A 58 10.46 0.80 -13.35
CA VAL A 58 9.47 0.39 -14.35
C VAL A 58 8.09 0.26 -13.72
N ASP A 59 7.95 -0.42 -12.58
CA ASP A 59 6.68 -0.51 -11.86
C ASP A 59 6.10 0.85 -11.44
N SER A 60 6.95 1.84 -11.14
CA SER A 60 6.54 3.21 -10.86
C SER A 60 6.00 3.90 -12.10
N PHE A 61 6.70 3.78 -13.24
CA PHE A 61 6.24 4.30 -14.51
C PHE A 61 4.96 3.61 -14.97
N ASP A 62 4.84 2.30 -14.75
CA ASP A 62 3.60 1.56 -14.98
C ASP A 62 2.51 2.12 -14.08
N GLU A 63 2.80 2.39 -12.80
CA GLU A 63 1.80 2.95 -11.89
C GLU A 63 1.23 4.29 -12.36
N GLU A 64 2.07 5.13 -12.96
CA GLU A 64 1.72 6.43 -13.57
C GLU A 64 1.01 6.26 -14.90
N LEU A 65 1.56 5.46 -15.81
CA LEU A 65 0.97 5.18 -17.12
C LEU A 65 -0.41 4.54 -16.98
N GLU A 66 -0.59 3.65 -16.01
CA GLU A 66 -1.87 3.06 -15.65
C GLU A 66 -2.93 4.13 -15.38
N MET A 67 -2.59 5.33 -14.87
CA MET A 67 -3.55 6.42 -14.65
C MET A 67 -3.98 7.12 -15.94
N GLU A 68 -3.13 7.13 -16.97
CA GLU A 68 -3.32 7.93 -18.19
C GLU A 68 -3.91 7.14 -19.35
N ILE A 69 -3.80 5.80 -19.34
CA ILE A 69 -4.25 4.98 -20.47
C ILE A 69 -5.78 4.83 -20.49
N ASP A 70 -6.39 5.17 -21.62
CA ASP A 70 -7.73 4.78 -22.05
C ASP A 70 -7.69 3.55 -22.99
N ASP A 71 -8.81 2.84 -23.16
CA ASP A 71 -8.89 1.54 -23.88
C ASP A 71 -8.27 1.60 -25.29
N GLU A 72 -8.45 2.70 -26.03
CA GLU A 72 -8.00 2.81 -27.43
C GLU A 72 -6.50 3.12 -27.59
N ARG A 73 -5.83 3.70 -26.57
CA ARG A 73 -4.39 4.01 -26.66
C ARG A 73 -3.49 2.88 -26.20
N LEU A 74 -4.04 1.88 -25.48
CA LEU A 74 -3.26 0.82 -24.89
C LEU A 74 -2.48 0.00 -25.93
N ASP A 75 -3.12 -0.48 -26.99
CA ASP A 75 -2.47 -1.35 -27.99
C ASP A 75 -1.30 -0.64 -28.69
N LYS A 76 -1.49 0.62 -29.08
CA LYS A 76 -0.44 1.43 -29.74
C LYS A 76 0.72 1.75 -28.81
N LEU A 77 0.44 1.96 -27.52
CA LEU A 77 1.48 2.21 -26.51
C LEU A 77 2.25 0.94 -26.17
N LEU A 78 1.56 -0.18 -25.97
CA LEU A 78 2.20 -1.46 -25.66
C LEU A 78 3.15 -1.91 -26.78
N ASP A 79 2.81 -1.65 -28.05
CA ASP A 79 3.70 -1.93 -29.18
C ASP A 79 4.96 -1.05 -29.21
N GLY A 80 4.88 0.19 -28.74
CA GLY A 80 6.06 1.05 -28.57
C GLY A 80 6.92 0.69 -27.34
N MET A 81 6.37 -0.07 -26.39
CA MET A 81 7.04 -0.42 -25.12
C MET A 81 7.72 -1.79 -25.13
N SER A 82 7.66 -2.55 -26.24
CA SER A 82 8.34 -3.84 -26.37
C SER A 82 9.86 -3.75 -26.41
N GLU A 83 10.43 -2.53 -26.49
CA GLU A 83 11.88 -2.29 -26.51
C GLU A 83 12.50 -2.11 -25.11
N LEU A 84 11.70 -2.04 -24.05
CA LEU A 84 12.20 -1.95 -22.68
C LEU A 84 12.53 -3.35 -22.12
N PRO A 85 13.60 -3.51 -21.32
CA PRO A 85 13.95 -4.79 -20.74
C PRO A 85 12.81 -5.30 -19.85
N GLU A 86 12.35 -6.53 -20.10
CA GLU A 86 11.32 -7.15 -19.27
C GLU A 86 11.88 -7.45 -17.88
N PRO A 87 11.27 -6.93 -16.80
CA PRO A 87 11.70 -7.29 -15.46
C PRO A 87 11.42 -8.77 -15.19
N GLU A 88 12.19 -9.38 -14.29
CA GLU A 88 11.85 -10.69 -13.72
C GLU A 88 10.49 -10.59 -12.99
N GLY A 89 9.41 -10.98 -13.68
CA GLY A 89 8.05 -10.75 -13.20
C GLY A 89 6.98 -11.05 -14.24
N MET A 90 5.75 -10.56 -14.01
CA MET A 90 4.66 -10.66 -15.00
C MET A 90 4.90 -9.74 -16.19
N GLU A 91 4.75 -10.28 -17.41
CA GLU A 91 4.82 -9.52 -18.66
C GLU A 91 3.88 -8.31 -18.61
N ARG A 92 4.41 -7.15 -18.96
CA ARG A 92 3.70 -5.86 -18.87
C ARG A 92 2.42 -5.87 -19.70
N LYS A 93 2.49 -6.30 -20.97
CA LYS A 93 1.33 -6.34 -21.88
C LYS A 93 0.21 -7.20 -21.30
N LEU A 94 0.56 -8.38 -20.77
CA LEU A 94 -0.37 -9.29 -20.11
C LEU A 94 -1.01 -8.65 -18.87
N TYR A 95 -0.22 -8.00 -18.02
CA TYR A 95 -0.71 -7.32 -16.82
C TYR A 95 -1.78 -6.27 -17.16
N PHE A 96 -1.48 -5.37 -18.10
CA PHE A 96 -2.43 -4.32 -18.49
C PHE A 96 -3.71 -4.93 -19.08
N LYS A 97 -3.59 -5.86 -20.02
CA LYS A 97 -4.74 -6.53 -20.64
C LYS A 97 -5.68 -7.15 -19.60
N GLU A 98 -5.13 -7.89 -18.63
CA GLU A 98 -5.92 -8.49 -17.56
C GLU A 98 -6.49 -7.44 -16.59
N LEU A 99 -5.73 -6.38 -16.29
CA LEU A 99 -6.21 -5.28 -15.45
C LEU A 99 -7.45 -4.61 -16.06
N PHE A 100 -7.42 -4.29 -17.36
CA PHE A 100 -8.56 -3.69 -18.06
C PHE A 100 -9.78 -4.63 -18.07
N ARG A 101 -9.56 -5.91 -18.37
CA ARG A 101 -10.62 -6.93 -18.30
C ARG A 101 -11.28 -6.97 -16.92
N LEU A 102 -10.47 -7.03 -15.86
CA LEU A 102 -10.96 -7.06 -14.47
C LEU A 102 -11.65 -5.75 -14.06
N GLN A 103 -11.15 -4.60 -14.52
CA GLN A 103 -11.81 -3.30 -14.28
C GLN A 103 -13.17 -3.21 -14.98
N GLY A 104 -13.31 -3.78 -16.18
CA GLY A 104 -14.62 -3.92 -16.84
C GLY A 104 -15.61 -4.74 -16.01
N GLU A 105 -15.15 -5.86 -15.44
CA GLU A 105 -15.98 -6.67 -14.55
C GLU A 105 -16.30 -5.96 -13.21
N LEU A 106 -15.39 -5.15 -12.68
CA LEU A 106 -15.65 -4.31 -11.50
C LEU A 106 -16.78 -3.28 -11.77
N VAL A 107 -16.87 -2.74 -12.99
CA VAL A 107 -17.99 -1.84 -13.38
C VAL A 107 -19.32 -2.60 -13.36
N LYS A 108 -19.35 -3.84 -13.86
CA LYS A 108 -20.54 -4.70 -13.78
C LYS A 108 -20.93 -5.02 -12.34
N LEU A 109 -19.95 -5.37 -11.51
CA LEU A 109 -20.14 -5.60 -10.08
C LEU A 109 -20.74 -4.37 -9.39
N GLN A 110 -20.23 -3.18 -9.70
CA GLN A 110 -20.75 -1.93 -9.14
C GLN A 110 -22.21 -1.71 -9.51
N ASP A 111 -22.57 -1.88 -10.79
CA ASP A 111 -23.96 -1.74 -11.23
C ASP A 111 -24.88 -2.70 -10.48
N TRP A 112 -24.44 -3.94 -10.33
CA TRP A 112 -25.15 -4.96 -9.60
C TRP A 112 -25.38 -4.58 -8.13
N VAL A 113 -24.33 -4.09 -7.45
CA VAL A 113 -24.43 -3.61 -6.07
C VAL A 113 -25.49 -2.51 -5.95
N VAL A 114 -25.54 -1.56 -6.90
CA VAL A 114 -26.52 -0.46 -6.90
C VAL A 114 -27.94 -0.96 -7.17
N ALA A 115 -28.10 -1.90 -8.12
CA ALA A 115 -29.38 -2.46 -8.50
C ALA A 115 -30.00 -3.28 -7.37
N GLU A 116 -29.22 -4.19 -6.78
CA GLU A 116 -29.65 -5.10 -5.71
C GLU A 116 -29.54 -4.48 -4.29
N LYS A 117 -29.12 -3.21 -4.20
CA LYS A 117 -28.92 -2.49 -2.93
C LYS A 117 -28.02 -3.22 -1.94
N LEU A 118 -26.99 -3.90 -2.44
CA LEU A 118 -26.02 -4.61 -1.62
C LEU A 118 -25.19 -3.63 -0.79
N LYS A 119 -24.73 -4.08 0.37
CA LYS A 119 -23.83 -3.32 1.26
C LYS A 119 -22.49 -4.03 1.28
N VAL A 120 -21.44 -3.45 0.70
CA VAL A 120 -20.14 -4.12 0.57
C VAL A 120 -19.07 -3.39 1.37
N VAL A 121 -18.37 -4.12 2.23
CA VAL A 121 -17.19 -3.64 2.96
C VAL A 121 -16.00 -4.52 2.61
N VAL A 122 -14.91 -3.90 2.17
CA VAL A 122 -13.65 -4.58 1.90
C VAL A 122 -12.56 -3.98 2.76
N ILE A 123 -11.93 -4.79 3.60
CA ILE A 123 -10.85 -4.39 4.50
C ILE A 123 -9.51 -4.77 3.88
N PHE A 124 -8.61 -3.79 3.79
CA PHE A 124 -7.23 -4.00 3.37
C PHE A 124 -6.30 -3.79 4.57
N GLU A 125 -5.80 -4.90 5.11
CA GLU A 125 -4.75 -4.93 6.13
C GLU A 125 -3.48 -5.58 5.59
N GLY A 126 -2.39 -5.46 6.34
CA GLY A 126 -1.08 -6.00 5.97
C GLY A 126 0.04 -5.05 6.33
N ARG A 127 1.28 -5.51 6.12
CA ARG A 127 2.49 -4.77 6.50
C ARG A 127 2.59 -3.40 5.81
N ASP A 128 3.39 -2.53 6.41
CA ASP A 128 3.77 -1.28 5.77
C ASP A 128 4.56 -1.58 4.49
N ALA A 129 4.33 -0.77 3.48
CA ALA A 129 4.81 -0.98 2.11
C ALA A 129 4.32 -2.24 1.38
N ALA A 130 3.37 -3.01 1.91
CA ALA A 130 2.85 -4.23 1.27
C ALA A 130 2.04 -4.01 -0.03
N GLY A 131 1.61 -2.78 -0.33
CA GLY A 131 0.95 -2.45 -1.60
C GLY A 131 -0.57 -2.27 -1.55
N LYS A 132 -1.16 -2.22 -0.35
CA LYS A 132 -2.62 -2.01 -0.12
C LYS A 132 -3.21 -0.87 -0.94
N GLY A 133 -2.68 0.34 -0.78
CA GLY A 133 -3.14 1.53 -1.49
C GLY A 133 -3.02 1.43 -3.01
N GLY A 134 -2.06 0.65 -3.53
CA GLY A 134 -1.93 0.39 -4.96
C GLY A 134 -3.11 -0.42 -5.49
N VAL A 135 -3.51 -1.49 -4.79
CA VAL A 135 -4.69 -2.29 -5.17
C VAL A 135 -5.98 -1.48 -5.03
N ILE A 136 -6.16 -0.75 -3.93
CA ILE A 136 -7.32 0.14 -3.73
C ILE A 136 -7.43 1.13 -4.88
N LYS A 137 -6.32 1.78 -5.26
CA LYS A 137 -6.27 2.69 -6.41
C LYS A 137 -6.77 2.02 -7.68
N ARG A 138 -6.32 0.80 -7.99
CA ARG A 138 -6.76 0.05 -9.19
C ARG A 138 -8.21 -0.38 -9.18
N ILE A 139 -8.75 -0.71 -8.02
CA ILE A 139 -10.18 -0.99 -7.86
C ILE A 139 -10.97 0.30 -8.14
N THR A 140 -10.62 1.40 -7.48
CA THR A 140 -11.40 2.65 -7.56
C THR A 140 -11.28 3.40 -8.88
N GLN A 141 -10.22 3.14 -9.65
CA GLN A 141 -9.85 3.92 -10.83
C GLN A 141 -10.96 4.05 -11.89
N ARG A 142 -11.76 3.00 -12.09
CA ARG A 142 -12.84 2.96 -13.09
C ARG A 142 -14.24 2.97 -12.47
N LEU A 143 -14.33 3.08 -11.16
CA LEU A 143 -15.59 3.05 -10.43
C LEU A 143 -16.13 4.45 -10.18
N ASN A 144 -17.44 4.56 -10.12
CA ASN A 144 -18.15 5.77 -9.75
C ASN A 144 -17.87 6.08 -8.27
N PRO A 145 -17.26 7.23 -7.93
CA PRO A 145 -16.90 7.58 -6.55
C PRO A 145 -18.12 7.77 -5.63
N ARG A 146 -19.34 7.91 -6.19
CA ARG A 146 -20.59 7.94 -5.41
C ARG A 146 -21.04 6.56 -4.95
N VAL A 147 -20.56 5.50 -5.59
CA VAL A 147 -20.90 4.11 -5.27
C VAL A 147 -19.76 3.46 -4.50
N CYS A 148 -18.53 3.63 -4.97
CA CYS A 148 -17.34 3.08 -4.35
C CYS A 148 -16.50 4.19 -3.73
N ARG A 149 -16.34 4.18 -2.41
CA ARG A 149 -15.52 5.15 -1.68
C ARG A 149 -14.46 4.48 -0.81
N VAL A 150 -13.39 5.20 -0.54
CA VAL A 150 -12.30 4.76 0.33
C VAL A 150 -12.46 5.40 1.71
N ALA A 151 -12.41 4.58 2.76
CA ALA A 151 -12.31 5.01 4.14
C ALA A 151 -10.85 4.85 4.61
N ALA A 152 -10.14 5.97 4.70
CA ALA A 152 -8.76 6.04 5.20
C ALA A 152 -8.71 7.03 6.37
N LEU A 153 -8.88 6.52 7.59
CA LEU A 153 -8.99 7.35 8.79
C LEU A 153 -7.58 7.71 9.33
N PRO A 154 -7.35 8.96 9.76
CA PRO A 154 -6.13 9.33 10.45
C PRO A 154 -6.10 8.75 11.88
N ALA A 155 -5.00 9.01 12.60
CA ALA A 155 -4.91 8.72 14.03
C ALA A 155 -6.14 9.28 14.79
N PRO A 156 -6.67 8.57 15.80
CA PRO A 156 -7.86 9.01 16.52
C PRO A 156 -7.58 10.30 17.29
N SER A 157 -8.51 11.24 17.21
CA SER A 157 -8.55 12.45 18.05
C SER A 157 -8.74 12.10 19.53
N GLU A 158 -8.46 13.06 20.43
CA GLU A 158 -8.66 12.87 21.88
C GLU A 158 -10.09 12.43 22.22
N ARG A 159 -11.08 12.97 21.52
CA ARG A 159 -12.48 12.56 21.69
C ARG A 159 -12.75 11.14 21.16
N GLU A 160 -12.18 10.76 20.02
CA GLU A 160 -12.35 9.39 19.49
C GLU A 160 -11.67 8.35 20.38
N ARG A 161 -10.59 8.71 21.09
CA ARG A 161 -9.92 7.82 22.06
C ARG A 161 -10.78 7.51 23.29
N THR A 162 -11.74 8.36 23.64
CA THR A 162 -12.67 8.14 24.77
C THR A 162 -13.99 7.51 24.35
N GLN A 163 -14.21 7.32 23.05
CA GLN A 163 -15.39 6.66 22.51
C GLN A 163 -15.25 5.14 22.53
N TRP A 164 -16.38 4.47 22.29
CA TRP A 164 -16.32 3.06 21.93
C TRP A 164 -15.48 2.89 20.65
N TYR A 165 -14.51 1.98 20.67
CA TYR A 165 -13.48 1.88 19.63
C TYR A 165 -14.03 1.77 18.20
N PHE A 166 -15.12 1.02 18.01
CA PHE A 166 -15.75 0.82 16.70
C PHE A 166 -16.56 2.03 16.22
N GLN A 167 -16.91 2.98 17.09
CA GLN A 167 -17.82 4.09 16.79
C GLN A 167 -17.37 4.92 15.59
N ARG A 168 -16.09 5.26 15.52
CA ARG A 168 -15.52 6.03 14.40
C ARG A 168 -15.52 5.27 13.07
N TYR A 169 -15.49 3.94 13.11
CA TYR A 169 -15.51 3.12 11.90
C TYR A 169 -16.93 2.88 11.41
N VAL A 170 -17.88 2.72 12.35
CA VAL A 170 -19.31 2.52 12.06
C VAL A 170 -19.89 3.66 11.23
N SER A 171 -19.45 4.90 11.44
CA SER A 171 -19.89 6.06 10.63
C SER A 171 -19.48 5.98 9.16
N HIS A 172 -18.55 5.09 8.80
CA HIS A 172 -18.11 4.87 7.43
C HIS A 172 -18.70 3.61 6.80
N LEU A 173 -19.56 2.86 7.49
CA LEU A 173 -20.20 1.67 6.90
C LEU A 173 -21.12 2.04 5.72
N PRO A 174 -21.30 1.14 4.73
CA PRO A 174 -22.11 1.38 3.55
C PRO A 174 -23.61 1.42 3.84
N ALA A 175 -24.31 2.28 3.11
CA ALA A 175 -25.74 2.11 2.84
C ALA A 175 -25.97 1.13 1.68
N GLY A 176 -27.24 0.76 1.43
CA GLY A 176 -27.58 -0.14 0.33
C GLY A 176 -27.25 0.46 -1.04
N GLY A 177 -26.44 -0.26 -1.81
CA GLY A 177 -25.90 0.20 -3.09
C GLY A 177 -24.53 0.85 -2.98
N GLU A 178 -23.82 0.69 -1.86
CA GLU A 178 -22.48 1.26 -1.64
C GLU A 178 -21.41 0.17 -1.43
N ILE A 179 -20.21 0.49 -1.90
CA ILE A 179 -18.96 -0.25 -1.68
C ILE A 179 -18.02 0.65 -0.89
N VAL A 180 -17.53 0.16 0.25
CA VAL A 180 -16.55 0.88 1.08
C VAL A 180 -15.28 0.08 1.21
N LEU A 181 -14.18 0.66 0.72
CA LEU A 181 -12.84 0.09 0.82
C LEU A 181 -12.11 0.74 2.01
N PHE A 182 -11.80 -0.05 3.02
CA PHE A 182 -11.06 0.40 4.20
C PHE A 182 -9.55 0.26 3.96
N ASP A 183 -8.84 1.39 3.82
CA ASP A 183 -7.36 1.41 3.85
C ASP A 183 -6.91 1.46 5.31
N ARG A 184 -6.62 0.27 5.85
CA ARG A 184 -6.69 -0.04 7.28
C ARG A 184 -8.10 0.11 7.87
N SER A 185 -8.29 -0.47 9.05
CA SER A 185 -9.60 -0.66 9.64
C SER A 185 -9.54 -0.64 11.17
N TRP A 186 -10.58 -1.18 11.82
CA TRP A 186 -10.58 -1.47 13.25
C TRP A 186 -9.47 -2.46 13.65
N TYR A 187 -8.86 -3.18 12.71
CA TYR A 187 -7.71 -4.04 12.99
C TYR A 187 -6.41 -3.29 13.34
N ASN A 188 -6.40 -1.95 13.27
CA ASN A 188 -5.31 -1.14 13.83
C ASN A 188 -5.00 -1.53 15.29
N ARG A 189 -6.04 -1.86 16.10
CA ARG A 189 -5.87 -2.30 17.49
C ARG A 189 -5.05 -3.58 17.63
N ALA A 190 -5.33 -4.57 16.79
CA ALA A 190 -4.63 -5.85 16.80
C ALA A 190 -3.24 -5.81 16.15
N GLY A 191 -2.90 -4.73 15.44
CA GLY A 191 -1.62 -4.56 14.75
C GLY A 191 -0.79 -3.43 15.37
N VAL A 192 -0.89 -2.24 14.77
CA VAL A 192 -0.04 -1.10 15.12
C VAL A 192 -0.22 -0.64 16.57
N GLU A 193 -1.45 -0.59 17.10
CA GLU A 193 -1.66 -0.10 18.47
C GLU A 193 -1.04 -1.05 19.50
N ARG A 194 -1.20 -2.36 19.31
CA ARG A 194 -0.58 -3.38 20.17
C ARG A 194 0.94 -3.31 20.11
N VAL A 195 1.53 -3.32 18.90
CA VAL A 195 2.99 -3.39 18.74
C VAL A 195 3.67 -2.09 19.16
N MET A 196 3.00 -0.94 19.00
CA MET A 196 3.56 0.38 19.35
C MET A 196 3.20 0.84 20.76
N GLY A 197 2.31 0.13 21.47
CA GLY A 197 1.88 0.49 22.83
C GLY A 197 0.90 1.67 22.86
N PHE A 198 0.05 1.81 21.84
CA PHE A 198 -1.03 2.81 21.81
C PHE A 198 -2.33 2.32 22.44
N CYS A 199 -2.41 1.01 22.73
CA CYS A 199 -3.45 0.41 23.56
C CYS A 199 -2.81 -0.47 24.64
N THR A 200 -3.53 -0.73 25.72
CA THR A 200 -3.12 -1.72 26.72
C THR A 200 -3.31 -3.14 26.19
N GLU A 201 -2.69 -4.12 26.84
CA GLU A 201 -2.90 -5.54 26.51
C GLU A 201 -4.38 -5.93 26.69
N ASP A 202 -5.00 -5.50 27.79
CA ASP A 202 -6.43 -5.71 28.08
C ASP A 202 -7.34 -5.13 26.98
N GLU A 203 -7.04 -3.92 26.49
CA GLU A 203 -7.80 -3.29 25.40
C GLU A 203 -7.68 -4.07 24.09
N CYS A 204 -6.49 -4.60 23.79
CA CYS A 204 -6.26 -5.43 22.62
C CYS A 204 -6.98 -6.77 22.72
N ASP A 205 -6.92 -7.43 23.88
CA ASP A 205 -7.57 -8.72 24.10
C ASP A 205 -9.08 -8.61 24.10
N GLU A 206 -9.63 -7.53 24.68
CA GLU A 206 -11.05 -7.22 24.60
C GLU A 206 -11.50 -6.95 23.17
N PHE A 207 -10.69 -6.23 22.39
CA PHE A 207 -10.95 -6.04 20.96
C PHE A 207 -10.98 -7.36 20.20
N LEU A 208 -10.00 -8.23 20.40
CA LEU A 208 -9.91 -9.52 19.71
C LEU A 208 -11.04 -10.48 20.13
N ARG A 209 -11.62 -10.30 21.33
CA ARG A 209 -12.84 -11.00 21.78
C ARG A 209 -14.10 -10.43 21.12
N THR A 210 -14.16 -9.11 20.94
CA THR A 210 -15.37 -8.40 20.49
C THR A 210 -15.50 -8.36 18.97
N VAL A 211 -14.41 -8.21 18.23
CA VAL A 211 -14.45 -8.00 16.78
C VAL A 211 -15.16 -9.10 15.99
N PRO A 212 -15.05 -10.41 16.32
CA PRO A 212 -15.80 -11.43 15.61
C PRO A 212 -17.32 -11.26 15.79
N GLU A 213 -17.77 -10.89 17.00
CA GLU A 213 -19.19 -10.65 17.26
C GLU A 213 -19.70 -9.40 16.52
N PHE A 214 -18.89 -8.35 16.50
CA PHE A 214 -19.19 -7.14 15.73
C PHE A 214 -19.34 -7.47 14.24
N GLU A 215 -18.42 -8.24 13.66
CA GLU A 215 -18.47 -8.64 12.26
C GLU A 215 -19.68 -9.55 11.96
N ARG A 216 -20.03 -10.49 12.86
CA ARG A 216 -21.27 -11.27 12.74
C ARG A 216 -22.52 -10.39 12.78
N MET A 217 -22.53 -9.30 13.55
CA MET A 217 -23.64 -8.34 13.51
C MET A 217 -23.74 -7.65 12.14
N LEU A 218 -22.61 -7.25 11.55
CA LEU A 218 -22.58 -6.63 10.22
C LEU A 218 -23.08 -7.60 9.14
N VAL A 219 -22.56 -8.82 9.14
CA VAL A 219 -22.95 -9.85 8.15
C VAL A 219 -24.43 -10.21 8.28
N ARG A 220 -24.95 -10.39 9.50
CA ARG A 220 -26.39 -10.62 9.73
C ARG A 220 -27.27 -9.45 9.29
N SER A 221 -26.74 -8.23 9.28
CA SER A 221 -27.42 -7.06 8.71
C SER A 221 -27.43 -7.07 7.18
N GLY A 222 -26.77 -8.02 6.52
CA GLY A 222 -26.64 -8.11 5.07
C GLY A 222 -25.47 -7.31 4.50
N ILE A 223 -24.45 -7.00 5.32
CA ILE A 223 -23.18 -6.47 4.82
C ILE A 223 -22.32 -7.64 4.34
N ILE A 224 -21.86 -7.58 3.09
CA ILE A 224 -20.83 -8.47 2.57
C ILE A 224 -19.49 -7.93 3.06
N LEU A 225 -18.87 -8.64 4.00
CA LEU A 225 -17.59 -8.26 4.61
C LEU A 225 -16.46 -9.14 4.08
N ILE A 226 -15.48 -8.54 3.41
CA ILE A 226 -14.33 -9.22 2.83
C ILE A 226 -13.06 -8.64 3.46
N LYS A 227 -12.16 -9.51 3.96
CA LYS A 227 -10.93 -9.09 4.66
C LYS A 227 -9.69 -9.63 3.98
N TYR A 228 -8.79 -8.73 3.59
CA TYR A 228 -7.53 -9.06 2.92
C TYR A 228 -6.32 -8.71 3.77
N TRP A 229 -5.40 -9.66 3.92
CA TRP A 229 -4.08 -9.43 4.51
C TRP A 229 -2.99 -9.49 3.43
N PHE A 230 -2.31 -8.37 3.20
CA PHE A 230 -1.21 -8.27 2.24
C PHE A 230 0.11 -8.71 2.89
N SER A 231 0.68 -9.80 2.36
CA SER A 231 1.90 -10.42 2.86
C SER A 231 3.09 -10.14 1.95
N ILE A 232 4.20 -9.69 2.54
CA ILE A 232 5.50 -9.49 1.88
C ILE A 232 6.60 -10.05 2.80
N THR A 233 7.77 -10.36 2.23
CA THR A 233 8.95 -10.76 3.00
C THR A 233 9.65 -9.54 3.62
N ASP A 234 10.55 -9.77 4.58
CA ASP A 234 11.32 -8.68 5.22
C ASP A 234 12.27 -8.03 4.21
N GLU A 235 12.88 -8.84 3.34
CA GLU A 235 13.75 -8.35 2.27
C GLU A 235 13.00 -7.44 1.31
N GLU A 236 11.76 -7.80 0.96
CA GLU A 236 10.93 -6.98 0.08
C GLU A 236 10.46 -5.71 0.79
N GLN A 237 10.12 -5.78 2.08
CA GLN A 237 9.81 -4.58 2.86
C GLN A 237 11.02 -3.64 2.92
N HIS A 238 12.21 -4.18 3.16
CA HIS A 238 13.46 -3.41 3.17
C HIS A 238 13.66 -2.67 1.87
N PHE A 239 13.59 -3.42 0.76
CA PHE A 239 13.80 -2.91 -0.57
C PHE A 239 12.83 -1.75 -0.86
N ARG A 240 11.53 -1.92 -0.58
CA ARG A 240 10.52 -0.86 -0.80
C ARG A 240 10.73 0.36 0.07
N PHE A 241 11.21 0.22 1.30
CA PHE A 241 11.56 1.37 2.13
C PHE A 241 12.78 2.11 1.58
N SER A 242 13.82 1.40 1.20
CA SER A 242 15.01 1.98 0.57
C SER A 242 14.63 2.76 -0.70
N MET A 243 13.74 2.21 -1.54
CA MET A 243 13.24 2.93 -2.72
C MET A 243 12.52 4.23 -2.39
N ARG A 244 11.61 4.21 -1.41
CA ARG A 244 10.87 5.42 -1.02
C ARG A 244 11.76 6.50 -0.41
N ILE A 245 12.86 6.12 0.24
CA ILE A 245 13.82 7.08 0.79
C ILE A 245 14.50 7.86 -0.34
N HIS A 246 14.83 7.19 -1.44
CA HIS A 246 15.58 7.76 -2.56
C HIS A 246 14.70 8.32 -3.69
N ASP A 247 13.38 8.12 -3.65
CA ASP A 247 12.41 8.62 -4.64
C ASP A 247 11.61 9.82 -4.08
N PRO A 248 11.87 11.06 -4.56
CA PRO A 248 11.20 12.27 -4.09
C PRO A 248 9.67 12.25 -4.22
N LEU A 249 9.12 11.52 -5.21
CA LEU A 249 7.68 11.44 -5.45
C LEU A 249 6.98 10.49 -4.46
N LYS A 250 7.75 9.64 -3.76
CA LYS A 250 7.25 8.64 -2.81
C LYS A 250 7.68 8.88 -1.37
N GLN A 251 8.57 9.84 -1.11
CA GLN A 251 9.04 10.17 0.25
C GLN A 251 7.89 10.49 1.22
N TRP A 252 6.81 11.13 0.76
CA TRP A 252 5.63 11.42 1.59
C TRP A 252 4.92 10.17 2.12
N LYS A 253 5.17 8.98 1.52
CA LYS A 253 4.63 7.69 1.96
C LYS A 253 5.42 7.09 3.14
N LEU A 254 6.44 7.77 3.65
CA LEU A 254 7.22 7.35 4.80
C LEU A 254 6.85 8.20 6.02
N SER A 255 6.51 7.52 7.11
CA SER A 255 6.37 8.11 8.42
C SER A 255 7.45 7.57 9.37
N PRO A 256 7.77 8.29 10.46
CA PRO A 256 8.64 7.77 11.52
C PRO A 256 8.15 6.42 12.08
N MET A 257 6.84 6.18 12.06
CA MET A 257 6.21 4.93 12.50
C MET A 257 6.61 3.74 11.61
N ASP A 258 6.70 3.96 10.30
CA ASP A 258 7.04 2.90 9.33
C ASP A 258 8.48 2.40 9.53
N LEU A 259 9.39 3.26 9.99
CA LEU A 259 10.76 2.85 10.32
C LEU A 259 10.81 2.00 11.59
N GLN A 260 9.98 2.32 12.58
CA GLN A 260 9.85 1.52 13.80
C GLN A 260 9.18 0.17 13.52
N SER A 261 8.28 0.08 12.53
CA SER A 261 7.63 -1.18 12.20
C SER A 261 8.58 -2.22 11.62
N ARG A 262 9.62 -1.76 10.90
CA ARG A 262 10.74 -2.61 10.47
C ARG A 262 11.50 -3.21 11.67
N VAL A 263 11.87 -2.38 12.64
CA VAL A 263 12.63 -2.83 13.83
C VAL A 263 11.85 -3.89 14.61
N ARG A 264 10.52 -3.78 14.63
CA ARG A 264 9.61 -4.66 15.37
C ARG A 264 8.99 -5.76 14.48
N TRP A 265 9.70 -6.21 13.44
CA TRP A 265 9.17 -7.17 12.46
C TRP A 265 8.49 -8.39 13.09
N GLU A 266 9.16 -9.02 14.05
CA GLU A 266 8.67 -10.22 14.75
C GLU A 266 7.45 -9.94 15.63
N ALA A 267 7.41 -8.79 16.32
CA ALA A 267 6.25 -8.40 17.10
C ALA A 267 5.01 -8.20 16.21
N TYR A 268 5.19 -7.62 15.01
CA TYR A 268 4.12 -7.56 14.00
C TYR A 268 3.73 -8.95 13.48
N THR A 269 4.67 -9.89 13.35
CA THR A 269 4.38 -11.27 12.97
C THR A 269 3.49 -11.96 13.99
N GLN A 270 3.84 -11.86 15.28
CA GLN A 270 3.05 -12.43 16.38
C GLN A 270 1.67 -11.79 16.47
N ALA A 271 1.59 -10.46 16.33
CA ALA A 271 0.33 -9.72 16.33
C ALA A 271 -0.60 -10.16 15.17
N LYS A 272 -0.05 -10.31 13.96
CA LYS A 272 -0.76 -10.85 12.79
C LYS A 272 -1.29 -12.27 13.08
N GLU A 273 -0.45 -13.17 13.58
CA GLU A 273 -0.85 -14.56 13.82
C GLU A 273 -1.99 -14.66 14.83
N ALA A 274 -1.89 -13.94 15.95
CA ALA A 274 -2.95 -13.86 16.94
C ALA A 274 -4.25 -13.28 16.36
N MET A 275 -4.14 -12.22 15.53
CA MET A 275 -5.29 -11.60 14.86
C MET A 275 -5.99 -12.56 13.91
N LEU A 276 -5.24 -13.21 13.01
CA LEU A 276 -5.80 -14.16 12.04
C LEU A 276 -6.43 -15.36 12.76
N GLN A 277 -5.75 -15.93 13.75
CA GLN A 277 -6.26 -17.08 14.51
C GLN A 277 -7.56 -16.78 15.24
N ARG A 278 -7.68 -15.61 15.89
CA ARG A 278 -8.84 -15.28 16.73
C ARG A 278 -10.01 -14.68 15.95
N THR A 279 -9.78 -14.17 14.73
CA THR A 279 -10.79 -13.38 14.00
C THR A 279 -11.09 -13.89 12.59
N ASN A 280 -10.48 -15.00 12.17
CA ASN A 280 -10.89 -15.74 10.98
C ASN A 280 -12.11 -16.62 11.32
N ILE A 281 -13.30 -16.13 10.98
CA ILE A 281 -14.57 -16.84 11.21
C ILE A 281 -15.24 -17.21 9.89
N PRO A 282 -16.07 -18.27 9.83
CA PRO A 282 -16.74 -18.69 8.60
C PRO A 282 -17.57 -17.59 7.93
N GLU A 283 -18.17 -16.69 8.72
CA GLU A 283 -19.00 -15.59 8.22
C GLU A 283 -18.20 -14.41 7.67
N ALA A 284 -16.93 -14.28 8.07
CA ALA A 284 -16.02 -13.21 7.69
C ALA A 284 -14.57 -13.73 7.67
N PRO A 285 -14.19 -14.53 6.65
CA PRO A 285 -12.87 -15.12 6.57
C PRO A 285 -11.79 -14.08 6.22
N TRP A 286 -10.55 -14.41 6.55
CA TRP A 286 -9.36 -13.71 6.12
C TRP A 286 -8.76 -14.35 4.89
N TRP A 287 -8.41 -13.51 3.90
CA TRP A 287 -7.73 -13.92 2.68
C TRP A 287 -6.32 -13.32 2.65
N VAL A 288 -5.31 -14.16 2.49
CA VAL A 288 -3.92 -13.71 2.38
C VAL A 288 -3.59 -13.44 0.92
N VAL A 289 -3.10 -12.25 0.62
CA VAL A 289 -2.61 -11.85 -0.70
C VAL A 289 -1.10 -11.83 -0.67
N GLU A 290 -0.47 -12.71 -1.46
CA GLU A 290 0.98 -12.67 -1.69
C GLU A 290 1.33 -11.43 -2.53
N ALA A 291 2.03 -10.49 -1.90
CA ALA A 291 2.16 -9.13 -2.42
C ALA A 291 3.60 -8.72 -2.76
N VAL A 292 4.52 -9.69 -2.87
CA VAL A 292 5.91 -9.45 -3.32
C VAL A 292 5.91 -8.94 -4.75
N ASP A 293 5.25 -9.65 -5.68
CA ASP A 293 4.95 -9.14 -7.02
C ASP A 293 3.70 -8.25 -6.96
N LYS A 294 3.87 -6.94 -7.11
CA LYS A 294 2.79 -5.95 -7.01
C LYS A 294 1.71 -6.16 -8.08
N LYS A 295 2.10 -6.50 -9.31
CA LYS A 295 1.20 -6.67 -10.46
C LYS A 295 0.30 -7.88 -10.25
N ARG A 296 0.89 -9.03 -9.89
CA ARG A 296 0.15 -10.25 -9.55
C ARG A 296 -0.78 -10.02 -8.36
N ALA A 297 -0.30 -9.34 -7.30
CA ALA A 297 -1.11 -9.06 -6.13
C ALA A 297 -2.39 -8.27 -6.46
N ARG A 298 -2.26 -7.24 -7.33
CA ARG A 298 -3.39 -6.43 -7.81
C ARG A 298 -4.40 -7.30 -8.56
N LEU A 299 -3.95 -8.04 -9.57
CA LEU A 299 -4.84 -8.87 -10.40
C LEU A 299 -5.53 -9.96 -9.58
N ASN A 300 -4.79 -10.69 -8.75
CA ASN A 300 -5.34 -11.77 -7.93
C ASN A 300 -6.32 -11.25 -6.88
N CYS A 301 -6.02 -10.11 -6.24
CA CYS A 301 -6.93 -9.52 -5.27
C CYS A 301 -8.24 -9.07 -5.92
N ILE A 302 -8.17 -8.39 -7.08
CA ILE A 302 -9.36 -7.97 -7.83
C ILE A 302 -10.16 -9.18 -8.33
N HIS A 303 -9.49 -10.17 -8.91
CA HIS A 303 -10.12 -11.40 -9.38
C HIS A 303 -10.83 -12.13 -8.24
N HIS A 304 -10.18 -12.28 -7.08
CA HIS A 304 -10.78 -12.88 -5.90
C HIS A 304 -11.99 -12.07 -5.42
N LEU A 305 -11.89 -10.73 -5.35
CA LEU A 305 -12.97 -9.84 -4.94
C LEU A 305 -14.21 -10.03 -5.81
N LEU A 306 -14.04 -10.09 -7.13
CA LEU A 306 -15.12 -10.37 -8.08
C LEU A 306 -15.77 -11.74 -7.80
N GLY A 307 -14.99 -12.74 -7.39
CA GLY A 307 -15.51 -14.06 -7.02
C GLY A 307 -16.24 -14.13 -5.68
N GLN A 308 -16.06 -13.14 -4.80
CA GLN A 308 -16.73 -13.12 -3.49
C GLN A 308 -18.18 -12.61 -3.53
N ILE A 309 -18.58 -11.94 -4.61
CA ILE A 309 -19.89 -11.34 -4.74
C ILE A 309 -20.58 -11.93 -5.97
N PRO A 310 -21.74 -12.58 -5.83
CA PRO A 310 -22.49 -13.05 -7.00
C PRO A 310 -23.07 -11.83 -7.72
N TYR A 311 -22.45 -11.41 -8.83
CA TYR A 311 -22.93 -10.33 -9.69
C TYR A 311 -23.34 -10.85 -11.06
N GLY A 312 -24.27 -10.13 -11.69
CA GLY A 312 -24.72 -10.38 -13.05
C GLY A 312 -24.79 -9.09 -13.86
N GLU A 313 -25.11 -9.21 -15.15
CA GLU A 313 -25.28 -8.05 -16.01
C GLU A 313 -26.61 -7.35 -15.74
N VAL A 314 -26.54 -6.07 -15.40
CA VAL A 314 -27.71 -5.21 -15.22
C VAL A 314 -28.12 -4.63 -16.58
N LYS A 315 -29.35 -4.92 -17.03
CA LYS A 315 -29.87 -4.36 -18.29
C LYS A 315 -30.04 -2.84 -18.18
N ARG A 316 -29.31 -2.10 -19.00
CA ARG A 316 -29.42 -0.65 -19.11
C ARG A 316 -30.27 -0.27 -20.34
N PRO A 317 -31.12 0.78 -20.26
CA PRO A 317 -31.79 1.30 -21.45
C PRO A 317 -30.74 1.87 -22.42
N PRO A 318 -31.00 1.82 -23.74
CA PRO A 318 -30.08 2.38 -24.73
C PRO A 318 -29.93 3.89 -24.51
N ILE A 319 -28.68 4.36 -24.51
CA ILE A 319 -28.36 5.79 -24.40
C ILE A 319 -28.55 6.41 -25.79
N VAL A 320 -29.57 7.25 -25.93
CA VAL A 320 -29.80 8.06 -27.14
C VAL A 320 -29.44 9.50 -26.81
N LEU A 321 -28.47 10.06 -27.52
CA LEU A 321 -28.13 11.48 -27.38
C LEU A 321 -29.27 12.32 -28.00
N PRO A 322 -30.02 13.09 -27.19
CA PRO A 322 -31.11 13.90 -27.73
C PRO A 322 -30.55 15.02 -28.62
N GLN A 323 -31.33 15.43 -29.61
CA GLN A 323 -30.99 16.62 -30.38
C GLN A 323 -30.98 17.84 -29.46
N ARG A 324 -29.98 18.72 -29.66
CA ARG A 324 -29.91 19.99 -28.96
C ARG A 324 -31.12 20.85 -29.34
N THR A 325 -31.84 21.33 -28.34
CA THR A 325 -32.87 22.36 -28.54
C THR A 325 -32.19 23.72 -28.74
N HIS A 326 -32.48 24.39 -29.87
CA HIS A 326 -31.96 25.72 -30.18
C HIS A 326 -33.03 26.78 -29.91
N HIS A 327 -32.72 27.75 -29.05
CA HIS A 327 -33.57 28.92 -28.82
C HIS A 327 -33.05 30.08 -29.67
N PRO A 328 -33.81 30.57 -30.67
CA PRO A 328 -33.35 31.65 -31.55
C PRO A 328 -33.07 32.96 -30.80
N ASP A 329 -33.72 33.17 -29.65
CA ASP A 329 -33.55 34.38 -28.83
C ASP A 329 -32.31 34.34 -27.91
N TYR A 330 -31.61 33.20 -27.85
CA TYR A 330 -30.43 33.06 -27.00
C TYR A 330 -29.15 33.50 -27.70
N GLN A 331 -28.53 34.57 -27.19
CA GLN A 331 -27.20 35.01 -27.57
C GLN A 331 -26.22 34.72 -26.44
N ARG A 332 -25.14 33.98 -26.76
CA ARG A 332 -24.06 33.72 -25.80
C ARG A 332 -23.16 34.94 -25.71
N ASN A 333 -23.18 35.64 -24.58
CA ASN A 333 -22.23 36.72 -24.32
C ASN A 333 -20.80 36.17 -24.15
N PRO A 334 -19.77 36.86 -24.64
CA PRO A 334 -18.39 36.47 -24.40
C PRO A 334 -18.07 36.58 -22.91
N VAL A 335 -17.38 35.57 -22.37
CA VAL A 335 -16.85 35.63 -21.01
C VAL A 335 -15.71 36.67 -20.99
N PRO A 336 -15.62 37.56 -19.98
CA PRO A 336 -14.51 38.51 -19.84
C PRO A 336 -13.14 37.82 -19.79
N ARG A 337 -12.09 38.47 -20.32
CA ARG A 337 -10.76 37.85 -20.47
C ARG A 337 -10.10 37.51 -19.13
N GLU A 338 -10.35 38.35 -18.13
CA GLU A 338 -9.87 38.20 -16.75
C GLU A 338 -10.45 36.98 -16.02
N MET A 339 -11.55 36.41 -16.52
CA MET A 339 -12.14 35.19 -15.96
C MET A 339 -11.52 33.92 -16.55
N TYR A 340 -10.72 34.02 -17.61
CA TYR A 340 -9.99 32.87 -18.13
C TYR A 340 -8.74 32.64 -17.29
N VAL A 341 -8.48 31.37 -16.97
CA VAL A 341 -7.19 30.96 -16.42
C VAL A 341 -6.11 31.38 -17.42
N PRO A 342 -5.09 32.15 -16.99
CA PRO A 342 -4.00 32.54 -17.88
C PRO A 342 -3.36 31.31 -18.52
N ALA A 343 -3.33 31.27 -19.85
CA ALA A 343 -2.66 30.21 -20.58
C ALA A 343 -1.15 30.42 -20.48
N VAL A 344 -0.49 29.56 -19.70
CA VAL A 344 0.97 29.58 -19.49
C VAL A 344 1.68 28.54 -20.38
N TYR A 345 0.94 27.57 -20.93
CA TYR A 345 1.46 26.48 -21.76
C TYR A 345 0.71 26.39 -23.08
#